data_AF-A0A7C5J890-F1
#
_entry.id   AF-A0A7C5J890-F1
#
_cell.length_a   1.000
_cell.length_b   1.000
_cell.length_c   1.000
_cell.angle_alpha   90.00
_cell.angle_beta   90.00
_cell.angle_gamma   90.00
#
_symmetry.space_group_name_H-M   'P 1'
#
loop_
_entity.id
_entity.type
_entity.pdbx_description
1 polymer ?
#
loop_
_entity_poly.entity_id
_entity_poly.type
_entity_poly.pdbx_seq_one_letter_code
_entity_poly.pdbx_strand_id
1 'polypeptide(L)'
;MSSILHIHGRTPQGVRGRGVPLRPPQSLARSAARRAPQMPERRAMTIDLHAKFQGALIGAALGDAIGEQAFNAPEREALLMRIEETELLRYTDDTVMTLALAELLIQAGEVDPQLLGSTLHAHYREEPWRGYGPGPREIFTLVEEEGIGYREAAQRLHGGEGSFGNGAAMRVAPVGLYFHALPPEALCAKARESAAVTHTHPVGMDGAALQALAVATTVPINVHRPFSPQAFLARLLEQATTSTMKQRLQRLAELLDAHAPPEEAASALGLGIAVQESLPFALYSFLSHPHTFMECLLCAVTHGGDRDTMGAMAGALSGAYLGIEAVPDDWRRRLENNQHIETVARELAARAAAS
;
A
#
# COMPACT_ATOMS: atom_id res chain seq x y z
N MET A 1 9.18 18.30 -62.83
CA MET A 1 9.34 19.26 -63.96
C MET A 1 9.09 20.65 -63.43
N SER A 2 10.06 21.53 -63.66
CA SER A 2 10.19 22.90 -63.16
C SER A 2 9.08 23.86 -63.56
N SER A 3 8.89 24.92 -62.76
CA SER A 3 9.09 26.36 -63.13
C SER A 3 8.33 27.25 -62.13
N ILE A 4 9.03 28.00 -61.27
CA ILE A 4 9.45 29.41 -61.47
C ILE A 4 8.27 30.36 -61.71
N LEU A 5 8.04 31.26 -60.74
CA LEU A 5 7.38 32.54 -60.97
C LEU A 5 8.04 33.61 -60.10
N HIS A 6 8.39 34.70 -60.75
CA HIS A 6 9.13 35.81 -60.18
C HIS A 6 8.47 37.12 -60.65
N ILE A 7 8.75 38.17 -59.89
CA ILE A 7 8.80 39.61 -60.19
C ILE A 7 7.55 40.53 -60.04
N HIS A 8 7.85 41.68 -59.41
CA HIS A 8 7.25 43.04 -59.41
C HIS A 8 6.18 43.32 -58.35
N GLY A 9 6.30 44.25 -57.40
CA GLY A 9 7.14 45.44 -57.26
C GLY A 9 6.39 46.71 -57.67
N ARG A 10 5.89 47.51 -56.70
CA ARG A 10 5.66 48.98 -56.81
C ARG A 10 5.22 49.59 -55.47
N THR A 11 6.01 50.54 -54.99
CA THR A 11 5.65 51.60 -54.03
C THR A 11 5.15 52.85 -54.78
N PRO A 12 4.44 53.74 -54.08
CA PRO A 12 4.81 55.16 -54.18
C PRO A 12 4.88 55.89 -52.83
N GLN A 13 5.80 56.85 -52.80
CA GLN A 13 5.97 57.99 -51.89
C GLN A 13 4.63 58.77 -51.74
N GLY A 14 4.25 59.45 -50.65
CA GLY A 14 5.01 60.26 -49.70
C GLY A 14 4.46 61.70 -49.78
N VAL A 15 3.68 62.15 -48.79
CA VAL A 15 3.31 63.57 -48.62
C VAL A 15 3.43 63.94 -47.14
N ARG A 16 4.29 64.92 -46.86
CA ARG A 16 4.51 65.53 -45.54
C ARG A 16 3.50 66.65 -45.32
N GLY A 17 2.85 66.67 -44.16
CA GLY A 17 2.14 67.83 -43.63
C GLY A 17 2.48 68.02 -42.14
N ARG A 18 3.12 69.14 -41.80
CA ARG A 18 3.38 69.57 -40.41
C ARG A 18 2.15 70.33 -39.90
N GLY A 19 1.69 70.02 -38.69
CA GLY A 19 0.65 70.78 -37.98
C GLY A 19 0.62 70.46 -36.48
N VAL A 20 1.21 71.39 -35.70
CA VAL A 20 0.99 71.83 -34.30
C VAL A 20 0.29 70.89 -33.28
N PRO A 21 0.80 70.75 -32.03
CA PRO A 21 0.37 69.73 -31.08
C PRO A 21 -0.89 70.16 -30.30
N LEU A 22 -1.87 69.26 -30.23
CA LEU A 22 -3.01 69.35 -29.32
C LEU A 22 -2.86 68.27 -28.24
N ARG A 23 -2.62 68.70 -26.99
CA ARG A 23 -2.81 67.85 -25.80
C ARG A 23 -4.30 67.62 -25.58
N PRO A 24 -4.70 66.40 -25.25
CA PRO A 24 -5.69 66.22 -24.18
C PRO A 24 -5.31 65.01 -23.27
N PRO A 25 -6.13 64.66 -22.27
CA PRO A 25 -5.94 65.00 -20.88
C PRO A 25 -5.27 63.87 -20.08
N GLN A 26 -4.67 64.24 -18.95
CA GLN A 26 -4.24 63.29 -17.92
C GLN A 26 -5.48 62.59 -17.33
N SER A 27 -5.67 61.32 -17.65
CA SER A 27 -6.60 60.43 -16.92
C SER A 27 -5.81 59.37 -16.16
N LEU A 28 -5.95 59.43 -14.84
CA LEU A 28 -5.50 58.48 -13.85
C LEU A 28 -5.96 57.05 -14.19
N ALA A 29 -5.07 56.23 -14.73
CA ALA A 29 -5.21 54.78 -14.70
C ALA A 29 -4.32 54.25 -13.58
N ARG A 30 -4.93 54.05 -12.39
CA ARG A 30 -4.35 53.22 -11.34
C ARG A 30 -4.18 51.81 -11.92
N SER A 31 -2.95 51.45 -12.27
CA SER A 31 -2.57 50.06 -12.49
C SER A 31 -2.73 49.33 -11.16
N ALA A 32 -3.86 48.65 -11.00
CA ALA A 32 -4.00 47.59 -10.03
C ALA A 32 -3.09 46.45 -10.51
N ALA A 33 -1.84 46.47 -10.05
CA ALA A 33 -1.03 45.26 -10.03
C ALA A 33 -1.83 44.24 -9.21
N ARG A 34 -2.56 43.35 -9.91
CA ARG A 34 -3.09 42.13 -9.33
C ARG A 34 -1.86 41.40 -8.80
N ARG A 35 -1.61 41.51 -7.49
CA ARG A 35 -0.76 40.56 -6.78
C ARG A 35 -1.36 39.20 -7.09
N ALA A 36 -0.62 38.39 -7.85
CA ALA A 36 -0.85 36.96 -7.87
C ALA A 36 -0.97 36.50 -6.41
N PRO A 37 -1.92 35.62 -6.07
CA PRO A 37 -1.99 35.10 -4.72
C PRO A 37 -0.63 34.49 -4.42
N GLN A 38 0.06 35.05 -3.43
CA GLN A 38 1.24 34.42 -2.87
C GLN A 38 0.75 33.09 -2.32
N MET A 39 1.05 32.01 -3.06
CA MET A 39 1.03 30.65 -2.51
C MET A 39 1.77 30.71 -1.18
N PRO A 40 1.22 30.16 -0.09
CA PRO A 40 1.89 30.18 1.19
C PRO A 40 3.14 29.29 1.11
N GLU A 41 4.26 29.87 0.73
CA GLU A 41 5.57 29.30 1.01
C GLU A 41 5.70 29.19 2.54
N ARG A 42 6.01 27.97 3.02
CA ARG A 42 6.44 27.64 4.39
C ARG A 42 5.38 27.20 5.41
N ARG A 43 4.45 26.32 5.03
CA ARG A 43 4.35 25.08 5.82
C ARG A 43 5.32 24.11 5.15
N ALA A 44 6.43 23.78 5.80
CA ALA A 44 7.01 22.47 5.54
C ALA A 44 5.82 21.51 5.67
N MET A 45 5.44 20.82 4.59
CA MET A 45 4.36 19.85 4.60
C MET A 45 4.86 18.69 5.45
N THR A 46 4.75 18.85 6.77
CA THR A 46 5.07 17.85 7.76
C THR A 46 4.25 16.63 7.41
N ILE A 47 4.90 15.49 7.33
CA ILE A 47 4.24 14.23 7.04
C ILE A 47 3.26 13.97 8.19
N ASP A 48 1.99 13.86 7.86
CA ASP A 48 0.96 13.52 8.83
C ASP A 48 1.01 12.01 9.09
N LEU A 49 1.73 11.60 10.12
CA LEU A 49 1.84 10.19 10.49
C LEU A 49 0.49 9.58 10.86
N HIS A 50 -0.45 10.35 11.42
CA HIS A 50 -1.78 9.84 11.72
C HIS A 50 -2.53 9.48 10.44
N ALA A 51 -2.52 10.38 9.45
CA ALA A 51 -3.14 10.12 8.15
C ALA A 51 -2.52 8.89 7.45
N LYS A 52 -1.20 8.72 7.56
CA LYS A 52 -0.45 7.59 7.00
C LYS A 52 -0.82 6.26 7.66
N PHE A 53 -0.86 6.21 8.99
CA PHE A 53 -1.18 5.00 9.76
C PHE A 53 -2.65 4.62 9.58
N GLN A 54 -3.56 5.59 9.61
CA GLN A 54 -4.98 5.36 9.33
C GLN A 54 -5.17 4.86 7.90
N GLY A 55 -4.55 5.52 6.92
CA GLY A 55 -4.58 5.10 5.53
C GLY A 55 -4.13 3.66 5.36
N ALA A 56 -3.04 3.26 6.01
CA ALA A 56 -2.52 1.91 5.94
C ALA A 56 -3.47 0.86 6.54
N LEU A 57 -3.96 1.05 7.77
CA LEU A 57 -4.82 0.03 8.41
C LEU A 57 -6.21 -0.04 7.78
N ILE A 58 -6.82 1.11 7.44
CA ILE A 58 -8.09 1.15 6.72
C ILE A 58 -7.92 0.64 5.29
N GLY A 59 -6.80 0.96 4.64
CA GLY A 59 -6.47 0.47 3.31
C GLY A 59 -6.31 -1.04 3.27
N ALA A 60 -5.62 -1.62 4.25
CA ALA A 60 -5.51 -3.06 4.41
C ALA A 60 -6.88 -3.72 4.59
N ALA A 61 -7.70 -3.19 5.51
CA ALA A 61 -9.01 -3.75 5.82
C ALA A 61 -10.04 -3.61 4.69
N LEU A 62 -10.01 -2.50 3.95
CA LEU A 62 -10.79 -2.37 2.72
C LEU A 62 -10.28 -3.30 1.63
N GLY A 63 -8.96 -3.49 1.54
CA GLY A 63 -8.37 -4.36 0.55
C GLY A 63 -8.77 -5.81 0.72
N ASP A 64 -8.72 -6.29 1.95
CA ASP A 64 -9.30 -7.55 2.42
C ASP A 64 -10.80 -7.61 2.06
N ALA A 65 -11.63 -6.72 2.62
CA ALA A 65 -13.08 -6.81 2.49
C ALA A 65 -13.58 -6.72 1.03
N ILE A 66 -12.93 -5.90 0.20
CA ILE A 66 -13.26 -5.76 -1.23
C ILE A 66 -12.71 -6.94 -2.03
N GLY A 67 -11.51 -7.43 -1.69
CA GLY A 67 -10.94 -8.62 -2.32
C GLY A 67 -11.79 -9.87 -2.08
N GLU A 68 -12.37 -10.01 -0.88
CA GLU A 68 -13.32 -11.08 -0.56
C GLU A 68 -14.58 -11.01 -1.45
N GLN A 69 -15.12 -9.81 -1.68
CA GLN A 69 -16.26 -9.63 -2.60
C GLN A 69 -15.88 -9.99 -4.05
N ALA A 70 -14.62 -9.75 -4.45
CA ALA A 70 -14.13 -10.00 -5.79
C ALA A 70 -14.06 -11.49 -6.17
N PHE A 71 -14.10 -12.42 -5.20
CA PHE A 71 -14.30 -13.85 -5.51
C PHE A 71 -15.64 -14.11 -6.21
N ASN A 72 -16.68 -13.34 -5.88
CA ASN A 72 -18.03 -13.48 -6.44
C ASN A 72 -18.36 -12.44 -7.52
N ALA A 73 -17.54 -11.40 -7.65
CA ALA A 73 -17.65 -10.37 -8.68
C ALA A 73 -16.26 -10.02 -9.23
N PRO A 74 -15.66 -10.90 -10.06
CA PRO A 74 -14.25 -10.80 -10.42
C PRO A 74 -13.94 -9.68 -11.42
N GLU A 75 -14.93 -9.27 -12.21
CA GLU A 75 -14.83 -8.21 -13.21
C GLU A 75 -14.94 -6.83 -12.57
N ARG A 76 -14.14 -5.86 -13.03
CA ARG A 76 -14.04 -4.51 -12.44
C ARG A 76 -15.39 -3.82 -12.27
N GLU A 77 -16.20 -3.78 -13.33
CA GLU A 77 -17.51 -3.11 -13.31
C GLU A 77 -18.49 -3.84 -12.38
N ALA A 78 -18.49 -5.17 -12.39
CA ALA A 78 -19.35 -5.98 -11.52
C ALA A 78 -18.95 -5.81 -10.04
N LEU A 79 -17.65 -5.74 -9.75
CA LEU A 79 -17.14 -5.49 -8.40
C LEU A 79 -17.55 -4.12 -7.90
N LEU A 80 -17.42 -3.07 -8.72
CA LEU A 80 -17.83 -1.72 -8.36
C LEU A 80 -19.33 -1.64 -8.05
N MET A 81 -20.18 -2.25 -8.88
CA MET A 81 -21.63 -2.35 -8.60
C MET A 81 -21.89 -3.07 -7.28
N ARG A 82 -21.21 -4.20 -7.06
CA ARG A 82 -21.35 -4.97 -5.82
C ARG A 82 -20.90 -4.17 -4.59
N ILE A 83 -19.80 -3.42 -4.68
CA ILE A 83 -19.35 -2.52 -3.63
C ILE A 83 -20.42 -1.46 -3.38
N GLU A 84 -20.98 -0.83 -4.40
CA GLU A 84 -22.05 0.17 -4.25
C GLU A 84 -23.29 -0.41 -3.54
N GLU A 85 -23.68 -1.64 -3.85
CA GLU A 85 -24.85 -2.32 -3.26
C GLU A 85 -24.60 -2.88 -1.84
N THR A 86 -23.34 -3.05 -1.42
CA THR A 86 -23.00 -3.69 -0.15
C THR A 86 -23.09 -2.72 1.02
N GLU A 87 -24.06 -2.87 1.92
CA GLU A 87 -24.21 -1.96 3.08
C GLU A 87 -23.03 -2.02 4.06
N LEU A 88 -22.42 -3.19 4.25
CA LEU A 88 -21.31 -3.43 5.17
C LEU A 88 -20.22 -4.26 4.48
N LEU A 89 -19.05 -3.64 4.28
CA LEU A 89 -17.85 -4.30 3.78
C LEU A 89 -17.20 -5.05 4.95
N ARG A 90 -17.38 -6.38 4.97
CA ARG A 90 -16.86 -7.27 6.01
C ARG A 90 -15.49 -7.81 5.62
N TYR A 91 -14.58 -7.80 6.58
CA TYR A 91 -13.20 -8.28 6.41
C TYR A 91 -13.04 -9.75 6.85
N THR A 92 -11.92 -10.38 6.47
CA THR A 92 -11.56 -11.77 6.74
C THR A 92 -10.51 -11.89 7.86
N ASP A 93 -9.81 -13.01 7.94
CA ASP A 93 -8.72 -13.23 8.89
C ASP A 93 -7.53 -12.30 8.67
N ASP A 94 -7.33 -11.76 7.46
CA ASP A 94 -6.31 -10.76 7.15
C ASP A 94 -6.39 -9.57 8.09
N THR A 95 -7.57 -8.95 8.20
CA THR A 95 -7.78 -7.80 9.08
C THR A 95 -7.78 -8.20 10.55
N VAL A 96 -8.35 -9.35 10.92
CA VAL A 96 -8.34 -9.80 12.32
C VAL A 96 -6.90 -9.97 12.81
N MET A 97 -6.06 -10.66 12.04
CA MET A 97 -4.66 -10.87 12.39
C MET A 97 -3.84 -9.58 12.32
N THR A 98 -4.19 -8.64 11.44
CA THR A 98 -3.60 -7.30 11.37
C THR A 98 -3.88 -6.51 12.65
N LEU A 99 -5.13 -6.49 13.10
CA LEU A 99 -5.54 -5.77 14.31
C LEU A 99 -4.92 -6.38 15.56
N ALA A 100 -4.89 -7.70 15.68
CA ALA A 100 -4.20 -8.40 16.75
C ALA A 100 -2.71 -8.00 16.86
N LEU A 101 -2.01 -7.88 15.73
CA LEU A 101 -0.61 -7.44 15.71
C LEU A 101 -0.46 -5.95 16.06
N ALA A 102 -1.37 -5.09 15.60
CA ALA A 102 -1.36 -3.67 15.95
C ALA A 102 -1.61 -3.45 17.45
N GLU A 103 -2.60 -4.14 18.02
CA GLU A 103 -2.94 -4.10 19.44
C GLU A 103 -1.78 -4.59 20.31
N LEU A 104 -1.10 -5.67 19.90
CA LEU A 104 0.13 -6.13 20.56
C LEU A 104 1.18 -5.01 20.61
N LEU A 105 1.47 -4.38 19.47
CA LEU A 105 2.49 -3.33 19.38
C LEU A 105 2.11 -2.10 20.22
N ILE A 106 0.82 -1.74 20.27
CA ILE A 106 0.31 -0.68 21.14
C ILE A 106 0.58 -1.04 22.62
N GLN A 107 0.34 -2.28 23.03
CA GLN A 107 0.47 -2.70 24.42
C GLN A 107 1.94 -2.88 24.83
N ALA A 108 2.69 -3.69 24.08
CA ALA A 108 4.04 -4.13 24.44
C ALA A 108 5.15 -3.23 23.89
N GLY A 109 4.91 -2.52 22.78
CA GLY A 109 5.93 -1.72 22.10
C GLY A 109 7.02 -2.52 21.39
N GLU A 110 6.89 -3.85 21.38
CA GLU A 110 7.81 -4.78 20.74
C GLU A 110 7.06 -6.01 20.19
N VAL A 111 7.74 -6.76 19.33
CA VAL A 111 7.27 -8.07 18.87
C VAL A 111 7.77 -9.13 19.84
N ASP A 112 6.93 -9.53 20.79
CA ASP A 112 7.11 -10.76 21.56
C ASP A 112 6.41 -11.92 20.83
N PRO A 113 7.14 -12.93 20.31
CA PRO A 113 6.53 -14.01 19.54
C PRO A 113 5.51 -14.85 20.30
N GLN A 114 5.71 -15.05 21.61
CA GLN A 114 4.81 -15.87 22.41
C GLN A 114 3.54 -15.09 22.76
N LEU A 115 3.68 -13.80 23.11
CA LEU A 115 2.53 -12.92 23.33
C LEU A 115 1.75 -12.74 22.03
N LEU A 116 2.41 -12.49 20.89
CA LEU A 116 1.77 -12.41 19.58
C LEU A 116 0.97 -13.67 19.27
N GLY A 117 1.56 -14.85 19.45
CA GLY A 117 0.87 -16.11 19.22
C GLY A 117 -0.39 -16.24 20.08
N SER A 118 -0.30 -15.91 21.37
CA SER A 118 -1.45 -15.91 22.28
C SER A 118 -2.53 -14.90 21.87
N THR A 119 -2.14 -13.70 21.42
CA THR A 119 -3.09 -12.69 20.93
C THR A 119 -3.79 -13.16 19.65
N LEU A 120 -3.04 -13.69 18.67
CA LEU A 120 -3.63 -14.25 17.44
C LEU A 120 -4.59 -15.40 17.74
N HIS A 121 -4.23 -16.26 18.69
CA HIS A 121 -5.07 -17.37 19.09
C HIS A 121 -6.34 -16.91 19.81
N ALA A 122 -6.26 -15.90 20.69
CA ALA A 122 -7.44 -15.33 21.34
C ALA A 122 -8.43 -14.77 20.31
N HIS A 123 -7.95 -13.96 19.37
CA HIS A 123 -8.75 -13.44 18.26
C HIS A 123 -9.37 -14.54 17.40
N TYR A 124 -8.60 -15.60 17.07
CA TYR A 124 -9.13 -16.77 16.37
C TYR A 124 -10.26 -17.47 17.12
N ARG A 125 -10.17 -17.58 18.46
CA ARG A 125 -11.21 -18.22 19.27
C ARG A 125 -12.49 -17.39 19.34
N GLU A 126 -12.37 -16.07 19.28
CA GLU A 126 -13.52 -15.16 19.23
C GLU A 126 -14.24 -15.22 17.89
N GLU A 127 -13.49 -15.31 16.79
CA GLU A 127 -14.05 -15.24 15.42
C GLU A 127 -13.51 -16.34 14.47
N PRO A 128 -13.64 -17.64 14.77
CA PRO A 128 -13.00 -18.72 14.00
C PRO A 128 -13.55 -18.90 12.57
N TRP A 129 -14.65 -18.24 12.23
CA TRP A 129 -15.32 -18.31 10.93
C TRP A 129 -14.77 -17.31 9.89
N ARG A 130 -13.70 -16.56 10.22
CA ARG A 130 -13.20 -15.43 9.42
C ARG A 130 -12.41 -15.77 8.16
N GLY A 131 -12.25 -17.04 7.82
CA GLY A 131 -11.57 -17.45 6.57
C GLY A 131 -10.17 -18.05 6.78
N TYR A 132 -9.71 -18.17 8.02
CA TYR A 132 -8.38 -18.70 8.35
C TYR A 132 -7.99 -19.94 7.56
N GLY A 133 -6.80 -19.89 6.97
CA GLY A 133 -6.14 -21.06 6.41
C GLY A 133 -5.92 -22.18 7.43
N PRO A 134 -5.59 -23.41 6.98
CA PRO A 134 -5.43 -24.55 7.87
C PRO A 134 -4.26 -24.42 8.86
N GLY A 135 -3.22 -23.67 8.49
CA GLY A 135 -1.99 -23.52 9.27
C GLY A 135 -2.21 -22.92 10.67
N PRO A 136 -2.76 -21.69 10.81
CA PRO A 136 -3.08 -21.11 12.11
C PRO A 136 -3.90 -22.04 13.01
N ARG A 137 -4.94 -22.69 12.47
CA ARG A 137 -5.76 -23.64 13.22
C ARG A 137 -4.94 -24.80 13.79
N GLU A 138 -4.11 -25.44 12.96
CA GLU A 138 -3.25 -26.55 13.40
C GLU A 138 -2.24 -26.10 14.47
N ILE A 139 -1.62 -24.93 14.29
CA ILE A 139 -0.71 -24.35 15.27
C ILE A 139 -1.40 -24.15 16.63
N PHE A 140 -2.58 -23.55 16.60
CA PHE A 140 -3.36 -23.25 17.81
C PHE A 140 -3.75 -24.52 18.55
N THR A 141 -4.17 -25.56 17.82
CA THR A 141 -4.45 -26.89 18.39
C THR A 141 -3.19 -27.52 19.01
N LEU A 142 -2.05 -27.51 18.32
CA LEU A 142 -0.79 -28.07 18.85
C LEU A 142 -0.34 -27.36 20.13
N VAL A 143 -0.47 -26.03 20.19
CA VAL A 143 -0.13 -25.26 21.40
C VAL A 143 -1.07 -25.61 22.57
N GLU A 144 -2.37 -25.76 22.31
CA GLU A 144 -3.36 -26.14 23.33
C GLU A 144 -3.16 -27.56 23.85
N GLU A 145 -2.92 -28.53 22.95
CA GLU A 145 -2.85 -29.94 23.30
C GLU A 145 -1.49 -30.33 23.90
N GLU A 146 -0.40 -29.73 23.44
CA GLU A 146 0.95 -30.12 23.83
C GLU A 146 1.66 -29.11 24.74
N GLY A 147 1.15 -27.88 24.88
CA GLY A 147 1.76 -26.84 25.70
C GLY A 147 3.11 -26.32 25.17
N ILE A 148 3.36 -26.49 23.87
CA ILE A 148 4.57 -26.01 23.19
C ILE A 148 4.45 -24.54 22.78
N GLY A 149 5.58 -23.90 22.43
CA GLY A 149 5.58 -22.51 21.95
C GLY A 149 5.05 -22.38 20.51
N TYR A 150 4.47 -21.23 20.16
CA TYR A 150 3.88 -21.01 18.82
C TYR A 150 4.88 -21.20 17.68
N ARG A 151 6.11 -20.73 17.84
CA ARG A 151 7.17 -20.92 16.84
C ARG A 151 7.51 -22.40 16.63
N GLU A 152 7.49 -23.19 17.70
CA GLU A 152 7.73 -24.63 17.61
C GLU A 152 6.57 -25.32 16.89
N ALA A 153 5.32 -25.01 17.26
CA ALA A 153 4.14 -25.51 16.57
C ALA A 153 4.14 -25.16 15.07
N ALA A 154 4.44 -23.90 14.73
CA ALA A 154 4.54 -23.44 13.35
C ALA A 154 5.65 -24.17 12.56
N GLN A 155 6.77 -24.52 13.20
CA GLN A 155 7.84 -25.28 12.56
C GLN A 155 7.42 -26.70 12.21
N ARG A 156 6.49 -27.33 12.95
CA ARG A 156 6.05 -28.70 12.70
C ARG A 156 5.17 -28.83 11.45
N LEU A 157 4.56 -27.74 10.99
CA LEU A 157 3.76 -27.74 9.77
C LEU A 157 4.59 -28.20 8.56
N HIS A 158 3.91 -28.76 7.56
CA HIS A 158 4.51 -29.20 6.29
C HIS A 158 5.72 -30.12 6.47
N GLY A 159 5.62 -31.08 7.40
CA GLY A 159 6.69 -32.06 7.62
C GLY A 159 7.95 -31.48 8.26
N GLY A 160 7.84 -30.35 8.95
CA GLY A 160 8.98 -29.71 9.61
C GLY A 160 9.59 -28.55 8.82
N GLU A 161 9.05 -28.17 7.66
CA GLU A 161 9.58 -27.06 6.84
C GLU A 161 8.96 -25.70 7.22
N GLY A 162 7.78 -25.71 7.83
CA GLY A 162 6.98 -24.52 8.09
C GLY A 162 6.22 -24.00 6.86
N SER A 163 5.29 -23.08 7.08
CA SER A 163 4.48 -22.48 6.00
C SER A 163 5.21 -21.35 5.27
N PHE A 164 5.14 -21.35 3.93
CA PHE A 164 5.51 -20.23 3.05
C PHE A 164 4.30 -19.46 2.48
N GLY A 165 3.12 -19.69 3.05
CA GLY A 165 1.93 -18.89 2.76
C GLY A 165 2.15 -17.40 3.04
N ASN A 166 1.26 -16.58 2.51
CA ASN A 166 1.25 -15.13 2.66
C ASN A 166 0.62 -14.65 3.96
N GLY A 167 0.07 -15.54 4.80
CA GLY A 167 -0.62 -15.16 6.03
C GLY A 167 0.22 -14.38 7.04
N ALA A 168 1.56 -14.49 6.97
CA ALA A 168 2.47 -13.60 7.70
C ALA A 168 2.59 -12.21 7.06
N ALA A 169 2.62 -12.12 5.74
CA ALA A 169 2.72 -10.85 5.02
C ALA A 169 1.41 -10.05 5.03
N MET A 170 0.26 -10.72 4.95
CA MET A 170 -1.05 -10.06 4.94
C MET A 170 -1.27 -9.19 6.19
N ARG A 171 -0.78 -9.65 7.34
CA ARG A 171 -0.97 -9.00 8.64
C ARG A 171 0.12 -8.03 9.07
N VAL A 172 1.22 -7.90 8.31
CA VAL A 172 2.48 -7.32 8.83
C VAL A 172 2.56 -5.79 8.75
N ALA A 173 1.57 -5.13 8.13
CA ALA A 173 1.55 -3.67 8.00
C ALA A 173 1.81 -2.91 9.32
N PRO A 174 1.26 -3.32 10.49
CA PRO A 174 1.53 -2.65 11.77
C PRO A 174 3.02 -2.65 12.17
N VAL A 175 3.80 -3.68 11.82
CA VAL A 175 5.24 -3.72 12.08
C VAL A 175 5.96 -2.69 11.20
N GLY A 176 5.59 -2.61 9.92
CA GLY A 176 6.13 -1.62 8.99
C GLY A 176 5.82 -0.19 9.42
N LEU A 177 4.61 0.05 9.94
CA LEU A 177 4.20 1.33 10.50
C LEU A 177 4.94 1.66 11.79
N TYR A 178 4.90 0.77 12.78
CA TYR A 178 5.42 1.04 14.12
C TYR A 178 6.94 1.24 14.12
N PHE A 179 7.67 0.43 13.36
CA PHE A 179 9.13 0.47 13.31
C PHE A 179 9.67 1.27 12.12
N HIS A 180 8.86 2.11 11.47
CA HIS A 180 9.22 2.77 10.20
C HIS A 180 10.51 3.63 10.27
N ALA A 181 10.91 4.07 11.46
CA ALA A 181 12.11 4.85 11.71
C ALA A 181 13.37 4.00 11.97
N LEU A 182 13.24 2.67 12.15
CA LEU A 182 14.38 1.78 12.32
C LEU A 182 15.17 1.60 11.01
N PRO A 183 16.47 1.26 11.10
CA PRO A 183 17.21 0.78 9.95
C PRO A 183 16.51 -0.42 9.29
N PRO A 184 16.54 -0.54 7.94
CA PRO A 184 15.82 -1.59 7.21
C PRO A 184 16.08 -3.01 7.72
N GLU A 185 17.32 -3.34 8.06
CA GLU A 185 17.68 -4.67 8.58
C GLU A 185 16.98 -4.98 9.91
N ALA A 186 16.96 -4.01 10.84
CA ALA A 186 16.33 -4.15 12.14
C ALA A 186 14.80 -4.26 12.04
N LEU A 187 14.18 -3.47 11.14
CA LEU A 187 12.75 -3.58 10.83
C LEU A 187 12.42 -4.96 10.26
N CYS A 188 13.19 -5.41 9.28
CA CYS A 188 13.02 -6.73 8.68
C CYS A 188 13.18 -7.84 9.72
N ALA A 189 14.09 -7.70 10.69
CA ALA A 189 14.20 -8.64 11.80
C ALA A 189 12.92 -8.71 12.65
N LYS A 190 12.32 -7.57 13.00
CA LYS A 190 11.02 -7.51 13.71
C LYS A 190 9.88 -8.16 12.93
N ALA A 191 9.84 -7.95 11.62
CA ALA A 191 8.86 -8.60 10.76
C ALA A 191 9.06 -10.13 10.71
N ARG A 192 10.30 -10.62 10.63
CA ARG A 192 10.60 -12.06 10.68
C ARG A 192 10.24 -12.68 12.04
N GLU A 193 10.49 -11.96 13.14
CA GLU A 193 10.04 -12.37 14.48
C GLU A 193 8.50 -12.55 14.52
N SER A 194 7.74 -11.60 13.96
CA SER A 194 6.27 -11.71 13.91
C SER A 194 5.77 -12.81 12.97
N ALA A 195 6.51 -13.07 11.88
CA ALA A 195 6.17 -14.09 10.90
C ALA A 195 6.35 -15.48 11.47
N ALA A 196 7.45 -15.72 12.19
CA ALA A 196 7.84 -17.01 12.73
C ALA A 196 6.85 -17.61 13.75
N VAL A 197 5.88 -16.81 14.23
CA VAL A 197 4.77 -17.29 15.06
C VAL A 197 3.85 -18.24 14.30
N THR A 198 3.71 -18.07 12.97
CA THR A 198 2.87 -18.94 12.14
C THR A 198 3.50 -19.43 10.85
N HIS A 199 4.55 -18.77 10.38
CA HIS A 199 5.24 -19.03 9.12
C HIS A 199 6.74 -19.06 9.39
N THR A 200 7.29 -20.25 9.62
CA THR A 200 8.73 -20.42 9.87
C THR A 200 9.53 -20.78 8.62
N HIS A 201 8.88 -20.98 7.47
CA HIS A 201 9.60 -21.21 6.23
C HIS A 201 10.37 -19.93 5.84
N PRO A 202 11.64 -20.01 5.41
CA PRO A 202 12.45 -18.84 5.06
C PRO A 202 11.78 -17.88 4.06
N VAL A 203 11.12 -18.42 3.03
CA VAL A 203 10.40 -17.61 2.03
C VAL A 203 9.21 -16.87 2.65
N GLY A 204 8.45 -17.51 3.55
CA GLY A 204 7.32 -16.89 4.26
C GLY A 204 7.78 -15.71 5.13
N MET A 205 8.84 -15.93 5.92
CA MET A 205 9.43 -14.88 6.76
C MET A 205 10.03 -13.73 5.95
N ASP A 206 10.69 -14.04 4.82
CA ASP A 206 11.26 -13.04 3.95
C ASP A 206 10.19 -12.20 3.25
N GLY A 207 9.11 -12.82 2.77
CA GLY A 207 7.96 -12.11 2.21
C GLY A 207 7.31 -11.15 3.21
N ALA A 208 7.09 -11.58 4.46
CA ALA A 208 6.58 -10.70 5.51
C ALA A 208 7.53 -9.53 5.81
N ALA A 209 8.84 -9.77 5.84
CA ALA A 209 9.83 -8.71 6.01
C ALA A 209 9.81 -7.69 4.87
N LEU A 210 9.69 -8.16 3.63
CA LEU A 210 9.62 -7.31 2.46
C LEU A 210 8.34 -6.47 2.41
N GLN A 211 7.19 -7.05 2.78
CA GLN A 211 5.93 -6.30 2.89
C GLN A 211 5.99 -5.24 3.99
N ALA A 212 6.54 -5.57 5.17
CA ALA A 212 6.74 -4.60 6.25
C ALA A 212 7.66 -3.45 5.82
N LEU A 213 8.78 -3.76 5.17
CA LEU A 213 9.73 -2.78 4.66
C LEU A 213 9.12 -1.89 3.56
N ALA A 214 8.28 -2.48 2.70
CA ALA A 214 7.56 -1.76 1.67
C ALA A 214 6.63 -0.71 2.30
N VAL A 215 5.84 -1.08 3.32
CA VAL A 215 4.98 -0.15 4.09
C VAL A 215 5.83 0.92 4.78
N ALA A 216 6.87 0.52 5.51
CA ALA A 216 7.75 1.44 6.23
C ALA A 216 8.39 2.49 5.30
N THR A 217 8.74 2.08 4.08
CA THR A 217 9.36 2.94 3.09
C THR A 217 8.42 4.03 2.59
N THR A 218 7.10 3.82 2.56
CA THR A 218 6.14 4.82 2.08
C THR A 218 5.73 5.84 3.14
N VAL A 219 5.82 5.49 4.43
CA VAL A 219 5.48 6.37 5.56
C VAL A 219 6.20 7.74 5.48
N PRO A 220 7.54 7.82 5.33
CA PRO A 220 8.24 9.09 5.30
C PRO A 220 8.16 9.82 3.95
N ILE A 221 7.40 9.32 2.96
CA ILE A 221 7.33 9.95 1.65
C ILE A 221 6.26 11.04 1.62
N ASN A 222 6.66 12.24 1.20
CA ASN A 222 5.73 13.29 0.83
C ASN A 222 5.23 13.04 -0.60
N VAL A 223 3.92 12.80 -0.76
CA VAL A 223 3.28 12.46 -2.04
C VAL A 223 3.40 13.54 -3.12
N HIS A 224 3.72 14.79 -2.74
CA HIS A 224 3.97 15.87 -3.69
C HIS A 224 5.42 15.88 -4.21
N ARG A 225 6.26 14.94 -3.77
CA ARG A 225 7.61 14.73 -4.29
C ARG A 225 7.61 13.57 -5.29
N PRO A 226 8.55 13.57 -6.27
CA PRO A 226 8.69 12.45 -7.19
C PRO A 226 8.88 11.12 -6.45
N PHE A 227 8.15 10.11 -6.89
CA PHE A 227 8.28 8.72 -6.43
C PHE A 227 8.96 7.91 -7.53
N SER A 228 9.99 7.15 -7.17
CA SER A 228 10.69 6.26 -8.11
C SER A 228 10.41 4.80 -7.75
N PRO A 229 9.60 4.09 -8.56
CA PRO A 229 9.40 2.65 -8.43
C PRO A 229 10.70 1.86 -8.41
N GLN A 230 11.69 2.23 -9.24
CA GLN A 230 12.98 1.57 -9.31
C GLN A 230 13.78 1.71 -8.01
N ALA A 231 13.85 2.92 -7.45
CA ALA A 231 14.53 3.14 -6.17
C ALA A 231 13.81 2.43 -5.01
N PHE A 232 12.48 2.39 -5.04
CA PHE A 232 11.67 1.65 -4.07
C PHE A 232 11.98 0.15 -4.12
N LEU A 233 11.96 -0.46 -5.31
CA LEU A 233 12.26 -1.89 -5.48
C LEU A 233 13.71 -2.25 -5.15
N ALA A 234 14.66 -1.38 -5.49
CA ALA A 234 16.07 -1.59 -5.16
C ALA A 234 16.28 -1.77 -3.65
N ARG A 235 15.56 -0.99 -2.81
CA ARG A 235 15.61 -1.13 -1.34
C ARG A 235 15.04 -2.46 -0.87
N LEU A 236 13.97 -2.95 -1.48
CA LEU A 236 13.41 -4.26 -1.16
C LEU A 236 14.37 -5.39 -1.57
N LEU A 237 14.96 -5.30 -2.77
CA LEU A 237 15.94 -6.27 -3.27
C LEU A 237 17.18 -6.37 -2.38
N GLU A 238 17.64 -5.26 -1.81
CA GLU A 238 18.77 -5.22 -0.88
C GLU A 238 18.49 -6.01 0.41
N GLN A 239 17.25 -6.01 0.88
CA GLN A 239 16.83 -6.65 2.15
C GLN A 239 16.24 -8.05 1.99
N ALA A 240 15.95 -8.47 0.76
CA ALA A 240 15.53 -9.83 0.47
C ALA A 240 16.66 -10.81 0.84
N THR A 241 16.30 -11.89 1.54
CA THR A 241 17.28 -12.87 2.04
C THR A 241 17.20 -14.20 1.29
N THR A 242 16.06 -14.52 0.71
CA THR A 242 15.85 -15.75 -0.07
C THR A 242 16.06 -15.52 -1.56
N SER A 243 16.63 -16.51 -2.26
CA SER A 243 16.78 -16.46 -3.71
C SER A 243 15.42 -16.37 -4.41
N THR A 244 14.40 -17.07 -3.89
CA THR A 244 13.03 -17.05 -4.40
C THR A 244 12.45 -15.65 -4.41
N MET A 245 12.48 -14.93 -3.28
CA MET A 245 11.94 -13.56 -3.24
C MET A 245 12.77 -12.59 -4.08
N LYS A 246 14.10 -12.73 -4.12
CA LYS A 246 14.97 -11.93 -5.00
C LYS A 246 14.58 -12.08 -6.47
N GLN A 247 14.41 -13.31 -6.94
CA GLN A 247 14.01 -13.60 -8.32
C GLN A 247 12.64 -13.02 -8.65
N ARG A 248 11.68 -13.13 -7.73
CA ARG A 248 10.34 -12.55 -7.92
C ARG A 248 10.36 -11.03 -7.96
N LEU A 249 11.12 -10.36 -7.10
CA LEU A 249 11.28 -8.91 -7.13
C LEU A 249 12.04 -8.42 -8.37
N GLN A 250 13.03 -9.18 -8.86
CA GLN A 250 13.70 -8.91 -10.13
C GLN A 250 12.71 -9.01 -11.30
N ARG A 251 11.90 -10.09 -11.32
CA ARG A 251 10.87 -10.26 -12.34
C ARG A 251 9.84 -9.13 -12.31
N LEU A 252 9.44 -8.69 -11.14
CA LEU A 252 8.59 -7.51 -10.96
C LEU A 252 9.22 -6.25 -11.56
N ALA A 253 10.50 -6.00 -11.29
CA ALA A 253 11.21 -4.85 -11.85
C ALA A 253 11.23 -4.88 -13.39
N GLU A 254 11.52 -6.05 -13.98
CA GLU A 254 11.49 -6.24 -15.44
C GLU A 254 10.11 -5.91 -16.05
N LEU A 255 9.03 -6.36 -15.40
CA LEU A 255 7.66 -6.13 -15.87
C LEU A 255 7.28 -4.64 -15.79
N LEU A 256 7.67 -3.95 -14.72
CA LEU A 256 7.43 -2.51 -14.59
C LEU A 256 8.23 -1.71 -15.62
N ASP A 257 9.50 -2.06 -15.84
CA ASP A 257 10.33 -1.40 -16.85
C ASP A 257 9.79 -1.65 -18.27
N ALA A 258 9.26 -2.85 -18.54
CA ALA A 258 8.58 -3.18 -19.79
C ALA A 258 7.18 -2.55 -19.93
N HIS A 259 6.64 -1.92 -18.87
CA HIS A 259 5.27 -1.41 -18.81
C HIS A 259 4.24 -2.51 -19.13
N ALA A 260 4.52 -3.73 -18.67
CA ALA A 260 3.67 -4.89 -18.90
C ALA A 260 2.27 -4.64 -18.33
N PRO A 261 1.20 -4.99 -19.05
CA PRO A 261 -0.16 -4.82 -18.56
C PRO A 261 -0.45 -5.77 -17.38
N PRO A 262 -1.45 -5.47 -16.54
CA PRO A 262 -1.76 -6.26 -15.34
C PRO A 262 -1.98 -7.75 -15.59
N GLU A 263 -2.58 -8.14 -16.71
CA GLU A 263 -2.83 -9.53 -17.07
C GLU A 263 -1.52 -10.31 -17.34
N GLU A 264 -0.55 -9.66 -17.98
CA GLU A 264 0.78 -10.24 -18.19
C GLU A 264 1.54 -10.35 -16.86
N ALA A 265 1.48 -9.30 -16.04
CA ALA A 265 2.13 -9.30 -14.74
C ALA A 265 1.55 -10.38 -13.81
N ALA A 266 0.23 -10.54 -13.79
CA ALA A 266 -0.47 -11.58 -13.05
C ALA A 266 0.00 -12.99 -13.45
N SER A 267 0.08 -13.24 -14.77
CA SER A 267 0.58 -14.52 -15.31
C SER A 267 2.05 -14.79 -14.93
N ALA A 268 2.89 -13.75 -14.95
CA ALA A 268 4.32 -13.88 -14.71
C ALA A 268 4.71 -13.95 -13.22
N LEU A 269 3.99 -13.23 -12.36
CA LEU A 269 4.28 -13.12 -10.93
C LEU A 269 3.59 -14.20 -10.11
N GLY A 270 2.44 -14.69 -10.59
CA GLY A 270 1.55 -15.54 -9.82
C GLY A 270 0.49 -14.73 -9.10
N LEU A 271 -0.48 -15.45 -8.51
CA LEU A 271 -1.60 -14.89 -7.75
C LEU A 271 -1.98 -15.78 -6.56
N GLY A 272 -1.10 -16.72 -6.17
CA GLY A 272 -1.41 -17.77 -5.21
C GLY A 272 -1.22 -17.36 -3.74
N ILE A 273 -1.70 -18.22 -2.84
CA ILE A 273 -1.55 -18.10 -1.38
C ILE A 273 -0.07 -18.11 -0.96
N ALA A 274 0.82 -18.68 -1.78
CA ALA A 274 2.25 -18.62 -1.51
C ALA A 274 2.76 -17.17 -1.59
N VAL A 275 3.56 -16.71 -0.61
CA VAL A 275 3.96 -15.30 -0.56
C VAL A 275 4.76 -14.85 -1.78
N GLN A 276 5.55 -15.76 -2.36
CA GLN A 276 6.30 -15.50 -3.59
C GLN A 276 5.43 -15.39 -4.84
N GLU A 277 4.13 -15.67 -4.74
CA GLU A 277 3.14 -15.56 -5.81
C GLU A 277 2.10 -14.46 -5.55
N SER A 278 1.93 -13.98 -4.31
CA SER A 278 0.96 -12.91 -3.99
C SER A 278 1.62 -11.55 -3.76
N LEU A 279 2.70 -11.49 -2.95
CA LEU A 279 3.35 -10.22 -2.63
C LEU A 279 3.88 -9.48 -3.86
N PRO A 280 4.53 -10.13 -4.85
CA PRO A 280 5.01 -9.41 -6.03
C PRO A 280 3.89 -8.75 -6.83
N PHE A 281 2.71 -9.36 -6.92
CA PHE A 281 1.58 -8.79 -7.64
C PHE A 281 0.88 -7.66 -6.85
N ALA A 282 0.83 -7.76 -5.51
CA ALA A 282 0.41 -6.65 -4.66
C ALA A 282 1.34 -5.43 -4.81
N LEU A 283 2.66 -5.66 -4.85
CA LEU A 283 3.66 -4.63 -5.12
C LEU A 283 3.52 -4.05 -6.54
N TYR A 284 3.31 -4.90 -7.55
CA TYR A 284 3.01 -4.46 -8.93
C TYR A 284 1.82 -3.49 -8.96
N SER A 285 0.71 -3.87 -8.31
CA SER A 285 -0.51 -3.07 -8.30
C SER A 285 -0.29 -1.67 -7.72
N PHE A 286 0.48 -1.59 -6.62
CA PHE A 286 0.89 -0.30 -6.04
C PHE A 286 1.84 0.48 -6.96
N LEU A 287 2.87 -0.16 -7.52
CA LEU A 287 3.90 0.51 -8.31
C LEU A 287 3.41 0.96 -9.69
N SER A 288 2.41 0.29 -10.25
CA SER A 288 1.73 0.67 -11.49
C SER A 288 0.70 1.78 -11.27
N HIS A 289 0.12 1.88 -10.06
CA HIS A 289 -0.89 2.87 -9.71
C HIS A 289 -0.58 3.63 -8.41
N PRO A 290 0.62 4.23 -8.25
CA PRO A 290 1.08 4.75 -6.95
C PRO A 290 0.28 5.97 -6.48
N HIS A 291 -0.42 6.66 -7.38
CA HIS A 291 -1.10 7.92 -7.10
C HIS A 291 -2.61 7.79 -6.92
N THR A 292 -3.18 6.59 -7.06
CA THR A 292 -4.63 6.38 -6.97
C THR A 292 -4.94 5.12 -6.15
N PHE A 293 -5.45 5.29 -4.93
CA PHE A 293 -5.81 4.19 -4.04
C PHE A 293 -6.76 3.20 -4.71
N MET A 294 -7.82 3.72 -5.35
CA MET A 294 -8.83 2.90 -6.01
C MET A 294 -8.27 2.06 -7.15
N GLU A 295 -7.45 2.63 -8.05
CA GLU A 295 -6.86 1.87 -9.16
C GLU A 295 -5.82 0.85 -8.68
N CYS A 296 -5.03 1.19 -7.66
CA CYS A 296 -4.13 0.24 -7.00
C CYS A 296 -4.91 -0.95 -6.43
N LEU A 297 -5.99 -0.68 -5.70
CA LEU A 297 -6.78 -1.75 -5.07
C LEU A 297 -7.51 -2.60 -6.12
N LEU A 298 -8.19 -1.98 -7.08
CA LEU A 298 -8.88 -2.71 -8.14
C LEU A 298 -7.91 -3.57 -8.94
N CYS A 299 -6.73 -3.07 -9.28
CA CYS A 299 -5.68 -3.86 -9.93
C CYS A 299 -5.32 -5.12 -9.12
N ALA A 300 -5.15 -5.00 -7.80
CA ALA A 300 -4.79 -6.14 -6.96
C ALA A 300 -5.89 -7.21 -6.91
N VAL A 301 -7.17 -6.81 -6.88
CA VAL A 301 -8.28 -7.73 -6.58
C VAL A 301 -8.99 -8.27 -7.82
N THR A 302 -8.87 -7.66 -9.01
CA THR A 302 -9.63 -8.08 -10.20
C THR A 302 -8.93 -9.14 -11.07
N HIS A 303 -7.67 -9.48 -10.80
CA HIS A 303 -6.87 -10.37 -11.67
C HIS A 303 -6.86 -11.85 -11.26
N GLY A 304 -7.59 -12.23 -10.20
CA GLY A 304 -7.73 -13.62 -9.77
C GLY A 304 -6.83 -14.02 -8.61
N GLY A 305 -6.85 -15.32 -8.30
CA GLY A 305 -6.08 -15.90 -7.20
C GLY A 305 -6.56 -15.44 -5.82
N ASP A 306 -5.62 -15.12 -4.95
CA ASP A 306 -5.83 -14.80 -3.53
C ASP A 306 -6.16 -13.31 -3.33
N ARG A 307 -7.38 -12.94 -3.72
CA ARG A 307 -7.81 -11.56 -3.99
C ARG A 307 -7.84 -10.68 -2.74
N ASP A 308 -8.42 -11.18 -1.65
CA ASP A 308 -8.44 -10.55 -0.32
C ASP A 308 -7.03 -10.26 0.18
N THR A 309 -6.14 -11.25 0.18
CA THR A 309 -4.77 -11.09 0.69
C THR A 309 -3.94 -10.13 -0.14
N MET A 310 -4.01 -10.22 -1.47
CA MET A 310 -3.33 -9.26 -2.35
C MET A 310 -3.91 -7.85 -2.20
N GLY A 311 -5.24 -7.75 -2.05
CA GLY A 311 -5.94 -6.51 -1.74
C GLY A 311 -5.46 -5.89 -0.45
N ALA A 312 -5.35 -6.68 0.63
CA ALA A 312 -4.89 -6.23 1.94
C ALA A 312 -3.45 -5.69 1.89
N MET A 313 -2.54 -6.42 1.24
CA MET A 313 -1.15 -5.99 1.09
C MET A 313 -1.00 -4.72 0.24
N ALA A 314 -1.72 -4.64 -0.90
CA ALA A 314 -1.68 -3.48 -1.79
C ALA A 314 -2.37 -2.25 -1.15
N GLY A 315 -3.49 -2.47 -0.48
CA GLY A 315 -4.25 -1.45 0.23
C GLY A 315 -3.46 -0.86 1.40
N ALA A 316 -2.74 -1.69 2.16
CA ALA A 316 -1.84 -1.23 3.21
C ALA A 316 -0.75 -0.30 2.67
N LEU A 317 -0.12 -0.68 1.56
CA LEU A 317 0.94 0.11 0.91
C LEU A 317 0.42 1.43 0.36
N SER A 318 -0.66 1.37 -0.42
CA SER A 318 -1.27 2.53 -1.05
C SER A 318 -1.81 3.50 -0.02
N GLY A 319 -2.45 3.00 1.03
CA GLY A 319 -2.94 3.81 2.15
C GLY A 319 -1.81 4.43 2.97
N ALA A 320 -0.74 3.67 3.26
CA ALA A 320 0.47 4.21 3.91
C ALA A 320 1.17 5.27 3.04
N TYR A 321 1.11 5.14 1.71
CA TYR A 321 1.71 6.11 0.81
C TYR A 321 0.85 7.36 0.64
N LEU A 322 -0.45 7.22 0.40
CA LEU A 322 -1.33 8.34 0.03
C LEU A 322 -1.95 9.06 1.24
N GLY A 323 -2.04 8.38 2.38
CA GLY A 323 -2.81 8.85 3.53
C GLY A 323 -4.29 8.52 3.40
N ILE A 324 -5.00 8.62 4.53
CA ILE A 324 -6.41 8.28 4.65
C ILE A 324 -7.33 9.11 3.72
N GLU A 325 -6.91 10.31 3.36
CA GLU A 325 -7.65 11.24 2.51
C GLU A 325 -7.81 10.76 1.06
N ALA A 326 -6.94 9.85 0.60
CA ALA A 326 -7.05 9.25 -0.73
C ALA A 326 -8.01 8.06 -0.78
N VAL A 327 -8.43 7.54 0.38
CA VAL A 327 -9.30 6.37 0.48
C VAL A 327 -10.77 6.84 0.39
N PRO A 328 -11.59 6.29 -0.53
CA PRO A 328 -12.97 6.73 -0.72
C PRO A 328 -13.79 6.74 0.57
N ASP A 329 -14.27 7.91 0.98
CA ASP A 329 -14.99 8.11 2.24
C ASP A 329 -16.17 7.15 2.42
N ASP A 330 -16.86 6.85 1.32
CA ASP A 330 -18.03 5.99 1.35
C ASP A 330 -17.67 4.53 1.64
N TRP A 331 -16.55 4.05 1.10
CA TRP A 331 -16.05 2.71 1.41
C TRP A 331 -15.59 2.65 2.87
N ARG A 332 -14.86 3.66 3.34
CA ARG A 332 -14.41 3.75 4.74
C ARG A 332 -15.57 3.70 5.73
N ARG A 333 -16.66 4.42 5.46
CA ARG A 333 -17.84 4.46 6.36
C ARG A 333 -18.56 3.12 6.45
N ARG A 334 -18.52 2.31 5.38
CA ARG A 334 -19.16 0.99 5.30
C ARG A 334 -18.24 -0.16 5.70
N LEU A 335 -16.96 0.10 5.95
CA LEU A 335 -16.04 -0.90 6.47
C LEU A 335 -16.45 -1.33 7.88
N GLU A 336 -16.51 -2.64 8.08
CA GLU A 336 -16.72 -3.26 9.39
C GLU A 336 -15.70 -2.73 10.41
N ASN A 337 -16.18 -2.36 11.61
CA ASN A 337 -15.37 -1.86 12.71
C ASN A 337 -14.45 -0.67 12.36
N ASN A 338 -14.81 0.16 11.36
CA ASN A 338 -13.99 1.30 10.94
C ASN A 338 -13.54 2.22 12.10
N GLN A 339 -14.40 2.52 13.06
CA GLN A 339 -14.07 3.36 14.23
C GLN A 339 -13.02 2.70 15.15
N HIS A 340 -13.07 1.38 15.28
CA HIS A 340 -12.05 0.62 16.01
C HIS A 340 -10.72 0.67 15.26
N ILE A 341 -10.73 0.39 13.97
CA ILE A 341 -9.52 0.41 13.11
C ILE A 341 -8.88 1.82 13.13
N GLU A 342 -9.68 2.89 13.05
CA GLU A 342 -9.19 4.27 13.16
C GLU A 342 -8.58 4.57 14.54
N THR A 343 -9.14 4.01 15.60
CA THR A 343 -8.63 4.17 16.97
C THR A 343 -7.31 3.42 17.15
N VAL A 344 -7.23 2.17 16.72
CA VAL A 344 -6.00 1.38 16.69
C VAL A 344 -4.91 2.10 15.89
N ALA A 345 -5.22 2.60 14.70
CA ALA A 345 -4.26 3.35 13.88
C ALA A 345 -3.71 4.60 14.59
N ARG A 346 -4.59 5.36 15.26
CA ARG A 346 -4.22 6.56 16.00
C ARG A 346 -3.33 6.24 17.20
N GLU A 347 -3.65 5.20 17.95
CA GLU A 347 -2.86 4.75 19.10
C GLU A 347 -1.51 4.18 18.67
N LEU A 348 -1.48 3.38 17.59
CA LEU A 348 -0.24 2.86 17.01
C LEU A 348 0.68 4.00 16.58
N ALA A 349 0.15 5.04 15.92
CA ALA A 349 0.92 6.22 15.53
C ALA A 349 1.47 6.98 16.75
N ALA A 350 0.67 7.15 17.80
CA ALA A 350 1.09 7.83 19.02
C ALA A 350 2.22 7.07 19.74
N ARG A 351 2.16 5.74 19.76
CA ARG A 351 3.18 4.88 20.39
C ARG A 351 4.46 4.85 19.56
N ALA A 352 4.37 4.73 18.23
CA ALA A 352 5.51 4.78 17.32
C ALA A 352 6.26 6.13 17.37
N ALA A 353 5.55 7.24 17.58
CA ALA A 353 6.16 8.55 17.74
C ALA A 353 6.89 8.73 19.09
N ALA A 354 6.63 7.85 20.07
CA ALA A 354 7.20 7.92 21.41
C ALA A 354 8.39 6.95 21.64
N SER A 355 8.62 6.01 20.70
CA SER A 355 9.69 5.01 20.74
C SER A 355 10.97 5.48 20.04
#